data_AF-A0A455RFV3-F1
#
_entry.id   AF-A0A455RFV3-F1
#
_cell.length_a   1.000
_cell.length_b   1.000
_cell.length_c   1.000
_cell.angle_alpha   90.00
_cell.angle_beta   90.00
_cell.angle_gamma   90.00
#
_symmetry.space_group_name_H-M   'P 1'
#
loop_
_entity.id
_entity.type
_entity.pdbx_description
1 polymer ?
#
loop_
_entity_poly.entity_id
_entity_poly.type
_entity_poly.pdbx_seq_one_letter_code
_entity_poly.pdbx_strand_id
1 'polypeptide(L)'
;MSQTTAPQRKLEFFALKHWIVQRATAIALIPLIILCLVLSLYFLCSPSSPFFFKNVPAGFFASVSSSSPAAATTGPITSPAVVFDALNGVSLVLLVQALFASSSATLAKLCFFALSLITWIHAAEGIKTIIEDYVYYEKIKMLCFFFVTGIQMQLLKYMYIFIFFGSV
;
A
#
# COMPACT_ATOMS: atom_id res chain seq x y z
N MET A 1 27.25 -31.87 28.18
CA MET A 1 25.86 -31.36 28.14
C MET A 1 25.78 -30.19 29.11
N SER A 2 25.72 -28.96 28.61
CA SER A 2 25.58 -27.76 29.46
C SER A 2 24.13 -27.63 29.89
N GLN A 3 23.84 -27.64 31.19
CA GLN A 3 22.49 -27.40 31.70
C GLN A 3 22.16 -25.90 31.57
N THR A 4 21.37 -25.53 30.58
CA THR A 4 20.75 -24.20 30.50
C THR A 4 19.87 -23.97 31.72
N THR A 5 20.15 -22.90 32.46
CA THR A 5 19.36 -22.52 33.65
C THR A 5 17.96 -22.06 33.22
N ALA A 6 16.95 -22.26 34.08
CA ALA A 6 15.56 -21.87 33.81
C ALA A 6 15.35 -20.43 33.26
N PRO A 7 16.09 -19.38 33.69
CA PRO A 7 15.93 -18.04 33.11
C PRO A 7 16.40 -17.93 31.64
N GLN A 8 17.42 -18.69 31.22
CA GLN A 8 17.88 -18.64 29.82
C GLN A 8 16.83 -19.15 28.84
N ARG A 9 16.11 -20.23 29.18
CA ARG A 9 15.04 -20.78 28.33
C ARG A 9 13.93 -19.78 28.03
N LYS A 10 13.63 -18.87 28.96
CA LYS A 10 12.62 -17.81 28.74
C LYS A 10 13.08 -16.80 27.69
N LEU A 11 14.35 -16.39 27.75
CA LEU A 11 14.93 -15.44 26.81
C LEU A 11 14.97 -16.02 25.39
N GLU A 12 15.38 -17.29 25.25
CA GLU A 12 15.40 -17.98 23.96
C GLU A 12 14.01 -18.06 23.33
N PHE A 13 12.97 -18.31 24.13
CA PHE A 13 11.59 -18.35 23.65
C PHE A 13 11.11 -16.99 23.11
N PHE A 14 11.44 -15.88 23.79
CA PHE A 14 11.07 -14.55 23.31
C PHE A 14 11.81 -14.17 22.02
N ALA A 15 13.11 -14.46 21.96
CA ALA A 15 13.91 -14.24 20.76
C ALA A 15 13.38 -15.03 19.56
N LEU A 16 13.03 -16.31 19.78
CA LEU A 16 12.46 -17.16 18.74
C LEU A 16 11.11 -16.62 18.26
N LYS A 17 10.21 -16.24 19.19
CA LYS A 17 8.91 -15.66 18.83
C LYS A 17 9.07 -14.40 17.99
N HIS A 18 9.95 -13.49 18.41
CA HIS A 18 10.23 -12.25 17.70
C HIS A 18 10.74 -12.52 16.27
N TRP A 19 11.71 -13.42 16.13
CA TRP A 19 12.24 -13.84 14.82
C TRP A 19 11.15 -14.44 13.91
N ILE A 20 10.28 -15.31 14.45
CA ILE A 20 9.18 -15.91 13.68
C ILE A 20 8.22 -14.82 13.18
N VAL A 21 7.83 -13.87 14.04
CA VAL A 21 6.89 -12.79 13.66
C VAL A 21 7.45 -11.92 12.55
N GLN A 22 8.75 -11.59 12.58
CA GLN A 22 9.42 -10.85 11.52
C GLN A 22 9.36 -11.57 10.18
N ARG A 23 9.63 -12.88 10.16
CA ARG A 23 9.59 -13.68 8.93
C ARG A 23 8.17 -13.88 8.42
N ALA A 24 7.23 -14.17 9.32
CA ALA A 24 5.83 -14.36 8.97
C ALA A 24 5.22 -13.09 8.34
N THR A 25 5.47 -11.92 8.93
CA THR A 25 4.98 -10.64 8.38
C THR A 25 5.60 -10.30 7.03
N ALA A 26 6.90 -10.55 6.85
CA ALA A 26 7.57 -10.38 5.55
C ALA A 26 6.97 -11.30 4.46
N ILE A 27 6.73 -12.58 4.78
CA ILE A 27 6.13 -13.54 3.85
C ILE A 27 4.68 -13.15 3.51
N ALA A 28 3.91 -12.70 4.49
CA ALA A 28 2.53 -12.25 4.29
C ALA A 28 2.43 -10.96 3.44
N LEU A 29 3.45 -10.09 3.51
CA LEU A 29 3.49 -8.84 2.73
C LEU A 29 3.61 -9.09 1.23
N ILE A 30 4.36 -10.10 0.80
CA ILE A 30 4.61 -10.37 -0.63
C ILE A 30 3.30 -10.57 -1.43
N PRO A 31 2.43 -11.56 -1.11
CA PRO A 31 1.20 -11.76 -1.85
C PRO A 31 0.22 -10.59 -1.69
N LEU A 32 0.26 -9.90 -0.55
CA LEU A 32 -0.63 -8.77 -0.29
C LEU A 32 -0.27 -7.53 -1.12
N ILE A 33 1.02 -7.25 -1.28
CA ILE A 33 1.52 -6.21 -2.19
C ILE A 33 1.12 -6.54 -3.63
N ILE A 34 1.32 -7.79 -4.07
CA ILE A 34 0.93 -8.23 -5.41
C ILE A 34 -0.58 -8.08 -5.61
N LEU A 35 -1.40 -8.50 -4.64
CA LEU A 35 -2.86 -8.37 -4.69
C LEU A 35 -3.28 -6.90 -4.79
N CYS A 36 -2.71 -6.02 -3.96
CA CYS A 36 -2.99 -4.59 -4.01
C CYS A 36 -2.60 -3.97 -5.36
N LEU A 37 -1.46 -4.35 -5.93
CA LEU A 37 -1.04 -3.89 -7.26
C LEU A 37 -2.00 -4.35 -8.37
N VAL A 38 -2.36 -5.63 -8.38
CA VAL A 38 -3.32 -6.18 -9.35
C VAL A 38 -4.67 -5.49 -9.22
N LEU A 39 -5.15 -5.28 -7.99
CA LEU A 39 -6.40 -4.59 -7.74
C LEU A 39 -6.34 -3.14 -8.23
N SER A 40 -5.28 -2.40 -7.90
CA SER A 40 -5.05 -1.03 -8.41
C SER A 40 -5.05 -0.97 -9.93
N LEU A 41 -4.39 -1.91 -10.62
CA LEU A 41 -4.39 -1.99 -12.08
C LEU A 41 -5.77 -2.33 -12.65
N TYR A 42 -6.49 -3.27 -12.03
CA TYR A 42 -7.85 -3.63 -12.41
C TYR A 42 -8.78 -2.40 -12.37
N PHE A 43 -8.71 -1.61 -11.31
CA PHE A 43 -9.51 -0.40 -11.19
C PHE A 43 -9.10 0.71 -12.14
N LEU A 44 -7.82 0.86 -12.44
CA LEU A 44 -7.32 1.82 -13.43
C LEU A 44 -7.79 1.47 -14.85
N CYS A 45 -7.81 0.19 -15.18
CA CYS A 45 -8.25 -0.31 -16.48
C CYS A 45 -9.77 -0.54 -16.59
N SER A 46 -10.52 -0.42 -15.48
CA SER A 46 -11.96 -0.70 -15.50
C SER A 46 -12.71 0.40 -16.27
N PRO A 47 -13.50 0.05 -17.30
CA PRO A 47 -14.26 1.02 -18.08
C PRO A 47 -15.35 1.71 -17.25
N SER A 48 -15.73 1.15 -16.10
CA SER A 48 -16.66 1.75 -15.15
C SER A 48 -16.01 2.74 -14.18
N SER A 49 -14.70 2.98 -14.27
CA SER A 49 -14.05 3.95 -13.40
C SER A 49 -14.45 5.38 -13.79
N PRO A 50 -14.81 6.25 -12.82
CA PRO A 50 -15.12 7.65 -13.10
C PRO A 50 -13.91 8.42 -13.70
N PHE A 51 -12.71 7.85 -13.58
CA PHE A 51 -11.48 8.34 -14.20
C PHE A 51 -11.46 8.19 -15.71
N PHE A 52 -11.95 7.05 -16.22
CA PHE A 52 -11.94 6.75 -17.65
C PHE A 52 -12.89 7.67 -18.43
N PHE A 53 -14.06 8.00 -17.86
CA PHE A 53 -15.04 8.85 -18.55
C PHE A 53 -14.79 10.36 -18.45
N LYS A 54 -14.05 10.84 -17.44
CA LYS A 54 -13.77 12.28 -17.32
C LYS A 54 -12.55 12.75 -18.12
N ASN A 55 -11.57 11.87 -18.35
CA ASN A 55 -10.30 12.24 -18.99
C ASN A 55 -10.13 11.70 -20.41
N VAL A 56 -11.04 10.87 -20.91
CA VAL A 56 -11.07 10.54 -22.33
C VAL A 56 -11.84 11.66 -23.04
N PRO A 57 -11.21 12.46 -23.92
CA PRO A 57 -11.91 13.48 -24.68
C PRO A 57 -13.07 12.82 -25.43
N ALA A 58 -14.25 13.43 -25.41
CA ALA A 58 -15.45 12.86 -26.04
C ALA A 58 -15.24 12.49 -27.53
N GLY A 59 -14.24 13.10 -28.19
CA GLY A 59 -13.82 12.78 -29.55
C GLY A 59 -13.08 11.45 -29.75
N PHE A 60 -12.52 10.84 -28.70
CA PHE A 60 -11.78 9.56 -28.82
C PHE A 60 -12.71 8.42 -29.21
N PHE A 61 -13.86 8.29 -28.53
CA PHE A 61 -14.86 7.28 -28.86
C PHE A 61 -15.72 7.64 -30.09
N ALA A 62 -15.84 8.92 -30.45
CA ALA A 62 -16.48 9.34 -31.69
C ALA A 62 -15.67 8.97 -32.95
N SER A 63 -14.35 8.79 -32.82
CA SER A 63 -13.46 8.38 -33.92
C SER A 63 -13.52 6.88 -34.24
N VAL A 64 -14.01 6.04 -33.32
CA VAL A 64 -14.11 4.58 -33.53
C VAL A 64 -15.41 4.19 -34.22
N SER A 65 -16.47 4.98 -34.08
CA SER A 65 -17.79 4.72 -34.68
C SER A 65 -17.98 5.34 -36.08
N SER A 66 -16.98 6.02 -36.63
CA SER A 66 -17.08 6.71 -37.93
C SER A 66 -15.96 6.31 -38.90
N SER A 67 -15.77 5.01 -39.12
CA SER A 67 -15.09 4.54 -40.34
C SER A 67 -16.04 4.62 -41.54
N SER A 68 -16.32 5.84 -41.99
CA SER A 68 -16.60 6.11 -43.40
C SER A 68 -15.31 6.63 -44.04
N PRO A 69 -14.83 6.07 -45.16
CA PRO A 69 -13.53 6.41 -45.70
C PRO A 69 -13.62 7.66 -46.57
N ALA A 70 -13.21 8.82 -46.05
CA ALA A 70 -12.87 9.98 -46.89
C ALA A 70 -11.86 10.93 -46.21
N ALA A 71 -10.61 10.82 -46.67
CA ALA A 71 -9.61 11.89 -46.84
C ALA A 71 -9.36 12.94 -45.72
N ALA A 72 -8.31 12.65 -44.93
CA ALA A 72 -7.16 13.49 -44.57
C ALA A 72 -7.37 14.99 -44.19
N THR A 73 -6.94 15.38 -42.98
CA THR A 73 -5.61 16.00 -42.71
C THR A 73 -5.63 16.71 -41.34
N THR A 74 -4.99 16.12 -40.32
CA THR A 74 -4.06 16.73 -39.33
C THR A 74 -3.79 15.75 -38.18
N GLY A 75 -2.60 15.15 -38.21
CA GLY A 75 -1.85 14.68 -37.03
C GLY A 75 -2.38 13.45 -36.27
N PRO A 76 -1.81 12.24 -36.48
CA PRO A 76 -2.10 11.11 -35.62
C PRO A 76 -1.43 11.33 -34.24
N ILE A 77 -2.25 11.52 -33.19
CA ILE A 77 -1.82 11.36 -31.80
C ILE A 77 -1.49 9.87 -31.60
N THR A 78 -0.28 9.47 -32.00
CA THR A 78 0.19 8.07 -31.99
C THR A 78 1.46 7.91 -31.16
N SER A 79 1.88 8.95 -30.45
CA SER A 79 3.00 8.85 -29.53
C SER A 79 2.52 8.19 -28.23
N PRO A 80 2.98 6.97 -27.89
CA PRO A 80 2.74 6.39 -26.57
C PRO A 80 3.27 7.28 -25.43
N ALA A 81 4.13 8.27 -25.73
CA ALA A 81 4.59 9.25 -24.74
C ALA A 81 3.46 10.17 -24.24
N VAL A 82 2.43 10.47 -25.03
CA VAL A 82 1.31 11.31 -24.59
C VAL A 82 0.39 10.55 -23.63
N VAL A 83 0.22 9.24 -23.83
CA VAL A 83 -0.49 8.35 -22.89
C VAL A 83 0.33 8.18 -21.61
N PHE A 84 1.65 8.07 -21.74
CA PHE A 84 2.57 8.00 -20.59
C PHE A 84 2.59 9.31 -19.78
N ASP A 85 2.55 10.48 -20.43
CA ASP A 85 2.47 11.78 -19.75
C ASP A 85 1.12 12.00 -19.05
N ALA A 86 0.02 11.50 -19.63
CA ALA A 86 -1.29 11.50 -18.98
C ALA A 86 -1.33 10.58 -17.74
N LEU A 87 -0.57 9.47 -17.74
CA LEU A 87 -0.43 8.56 -16.60
C LEU A 87 0.55 9.09 -15.54
N ASN A 88 1.61 9.78 -15.95
CA ASN A 88 2.61 10.41 -15.06
C ASN A 88 2.02 11.55 -14.21
N GLY A 89 0.91 12.15 -14.65
CA GLY A 89 0.20 13.22 -13.94
C GLY A 89 -0.93 12.77 -13.00
N VAL A 90 -1.31 11.48 -13.01
CA VAL A 90 -2.33 10.96 -12.09
C VAL A 90 -1.69 10.85 -10.71
N SER A 91 -1.86 11.90 -9.90
CA SER A 91 -1.46 11.87 -8.49
C SER A 91 -1.96 10.60 -7.84
N LEU A 92 -1.09 9.84 -7.16
CA LEU A 92 -1.44 8.64 -6.38
C LEU A 92 -2.71 8.85 -5.54
N VAL A 93 -2.90 10.08 -5.05
CA VAL A 93 -4.08 10.53 -4.30
C VAL A 93 -5.38 10.35 -5.09
N LEU A 94 -5.40 10.72 -6.37
CA LEU A 94 -6.56 10.61 -7.24
C LEU A 94 -6.87 9.15 -7.61
N LEU A 95 -5.83 8.33 -7.80
CA LEU A 95 -5.98 6.89 -8.02
C LEU A 95 -6.61 6.21 -6.78
N VAL A 96 -6.12 6.58 -5.59
CA VAL A 96 -6.68 6.11 -4.31
C VAL A 96 -8.13 6.57 -4.16
N GLN A 97 -8.48 7.81 -4.51
CA GLN A 97 -9.87 8.27 -4.45
C GLN A 97 -10.80 7.50 -5.40
N ALA A 98 -10.35 7.19 -6.63
CA ALA A 98 -11.13 6.42 -7.61
C ALA A 98 -11.40 4.98 -7.16
N LEU A 99 -10.39 4.34 -6.54
CA LEU A 99 -10.48 3.00 -5.93
C LEU A 99 -11.57 2.94 -4.85
N PHE A 100 -11.75 4.03 -4.10
CA PHE A 100 -12.61 4.09 -2.92
C PHE A 100 -14.08 4.41 -3.23
N ALA A 101 -14.41 4.75 -4.48
CA ALA A 101 -15.75 5.16 -4.93
C ALA A 101 -16.60 4.03 -5.58
N SER A 102 -16.04 2.83 -5.79
CA SER A 102 -16.74 1.70 -6.44
C SER A 102 -17.53 0.81 -5.47
N SER A 103 -18.48 -0.01 -5.93
CA SER A 103 -19.15 -1.04 -5.08
C SER A 103 -18.18 -2.11 -4.57
N SER A 104 -17.05 -2.28 -5.26
CA SER A 104 -15.87 -3.06 -4.86
C SER A 104 -14.90 -2.29 -3.94
N ALA A 105 -15.22 -1.06 -3.56
CA ALA A 105 -14.39 -0.23 -2.68
C ALA A 105 -14.24 -0.84 -1.28
N THR A 106 -15.20 -1.63 -0.79
CA THR A 106 -15.08 -2.29 0.51
C THR A 106 -13.92 -3.30 0.50
N LEU A 107 -13.81 -4.12 -0.55
CA LEU A 107 -12.70 -5.07 -0.68
C LEU A 107 -11.36 -4.35 -0.83
N ALA A 108 -11.32 -3.28 -1.65
CA ALA A 108 -10.12 -2.46 -1.80
C ALA A 108 -9.71 -1.81 -0.47
N LYS A 109 -10.64 -1.20 0.26
CA LYS A 109 -10.42 -0.61 1.59
C LYS A 109 -9.87 -1.64 2.57
N LEU A 110 -10.45 -2.83 2.61
CA LEU A 110 -9.98 -3.93 3.47
C LEU A 110 -8.57 -4.40 3.08
N CYS A 111 -8.27 -4.53 1.78
CA CYS A 111 -6.94 -4.90 1.31
C CYS A 111 -5.90 -3.84 1.66
N PHE A 112 -6.20 -2.55 1.44
CA PHE A 112 -5.31 -1.45 1.82
C PHE A 112 -5.14 -1.35 3.34
N PHE A 113 -6.21 -1.57 4.10
CA PHE A 113 -6.13 -1.61 5.56
C PHE A 113 -5.25 -2.76 6.03
N ALA A 114 -5.43 -3.97 5.49
CA ALA A 114 -4.61 -5.13 5.80
C ALA A 114 -3.15 -4.91 5.41
N LEU A 115 -2.89 -4.38 4.20
CA LEU A 115 -1.54 -4.08 3.73
C LEU A 115 -0.84 -3.11 4.67
N SER A 116 -1.54 -2.03 5.04
CA SER A 116 -0.99 -1.01 5.90
C SER A 116 -0.77 -1.55 7.32
N LEU A 117 -1.68 -2.35 7.86
CA LEU A 117 -1.53 -3.00 9.17
C LEU A 117 -0.32 -3.93 9.20
N ILE A 118 -0.17 -4.82 8.22
CA ILE A 118 0.95 -5.77 8.19
C ILE A 118 2.27 -5.04 7.94
N THR A 119 2.30 -4.05 7.05
CA THR A 119 3.49 -3.21 6.80
C THR A 119 3.91 -2.53 8.10
N TRP A 120 2.94 -2.04 8.86
CA TRP A 120 3.18 -1.37 10.12
C TRP A 120 3.73 -2.31 11.20
N ILE A 121 3.16 -3.51 11.33
CA ILE A 121 3.69 -4.55 12.23
C ILE A 121 5.12 -4.94 11.81
N HIS A 122 5.39 -5.09 10.52
CA HIS A 122 6.73 -5.41 10.04
C HIS A 122 7.75 -4.31 10.36
N ALA A 123 7.40 -3.05 10.10
CA ALA A 123 8.24 -1.89 10.40
C ALA A 123 8.48 -1.74 11.92
N ALA A 124 7.45 -2.00 12.74
CA ALA A 124 7.54 -1.98 14.19
C ALA A 124 8.62 -2.92 14.73
N GLU A 125 8.61 -4.17 14.27
CA GLU A 125 9.59 -5.18 14.68
C GLU A 125 10.99 -4.85 14.14
N GLY A 126 11.09 -4.27 12.95
CA GLY A 126 12.37 -3.79 12.39
C GLY A 126 12.99 -2.63 13.19
N ILE A 127 12.18 -1.67 13.63
CA ILE A 127 12.67 -0.57 14.48
C ILE A 127 13.13 -1.10 15.84
N LYS A 128 12.43 -2.10 16.41
CA LYS A 128 12.87 -2.72 17.67
C LYS A 128 14.24 -3.36 17.56
N THR A 129 14.53 -4.09 16.47
CA THR A 129 15.89 -4.63 16.24
C THR A 129 16.96 -3.55 16.17
N ILE A 130 16.66 -2.44 15.48
CA ILE A 130 17.60 -1.30 15.41
C ILE A 130 17.85 -0.73 16.81
N ILE A 131 16.80 -0.55 17.62
CA ILE A 131 16.95 -0.05 18.99
C ILE A 131 17.81 -1.02 19.84
N GLU A 132 17.61 -2.33 19.69
CA GLU A 132 18.38 -3.34 20.41
C GLU A 132 19.86 -3.33 20.04
N ASP A 133 20.17 -3.11 18.76
CA ASP A 133 21.55 -3.07 18.26
C ASP A 133 22.31 -1.79 18.66
N TYR A 134 21.62 -0.64 18.71
CA TYR A 134 22.26 0.67 18.89
C TYR A 134 22.08 1.29 20.28
N VAL A 135 21.10 0.87 21.09
CA VAL A 135 20.81 1.48 22.41
C VAL A 135 21.21 0.56 23.55
N TYR A 136 22.41 0.77 24.09
CA TYR A 136 22.96 -0.08 25.16
C TYR A 136 22.35 0.19 26.54
N TYR A 137 21.86 1.40 26.81
CA TYR A 137 21.36 1.76 28.13
C TYR A 137 19.89 1.36 28.31
N GLU A 138 19.63 0.42 29.22
CA GLU A 138 18.30 -0.20 29.40
C GLU A 138 17.17 0.81 29.64
N LYS A 139 17.42 1.88 30.40
CA LYS A 139 16.39 2.91 30.64
C LYS A 139 16.03 3.68 29.37
N ILE A 140 17.02 3.97 28.53
CA ILE A 140 16.80 4.67 27.25
C ILE A 140 16.13 3.71 26.26
N LYS A 141 16.51 2.44 26.24
CA LYS A 141 15.89 1.39 25.40
C LYS A 141 14.38 1.28 25.67
N MET A 142 14.00 1.19 26.95
CA MET A 142 12.58 1.15 27.36
C MET A 142 11.83 2.43 26.96
N LEU A 143 12.46 3.58 27.07
CA LEU A 143 11.89 4.86 26.62
C LEU A 143 11.68 4.89 25.11
N CYS A 144 12.64 4.41 24.32
CA CYS A 144 12.52 4.28 22.87
C CYS A 144 11.37 3.36 22.47
N PHE A 145 11.23 2.20 23.10
CA PHE A 145 10.09 1.30 22.86
C PHE A 145 8.74 1.95 23.17
N PHE A 146 8.67 2.74 24.24
CA PHE A 146 7.46 3.50 24.57
C PHE A 146 7.11 4.52 23.48
N PHE A 147 8.08 5.30 23.01
CA PHE A 147 7.86 6.26 21.92
C PHE A 147 7.46 5.60 20.62
N VAL A 148 8.15 4.52 20.23
CA VAL A 148 7.81 3.74 19.03
C VAL A 148 6.36 3.25 19.12
N THR A 149 5.95 2.68 20.26
CA THR A 149 4.57 2.22 20.47
C THR A 149 3.56 3.39 20.43
N GLY A 150 3.90 4.54 21.01
CA GLY A 150 3.06 5.74 20.96
C GLY A 150 2.84 6.24 19.53
N ILE A 151 3.92 6.36 18.75
CA ILE A 151 3.86 6.74 17.33
C ILE A 151 3.03 5.72 16.54
N GLN A 152 3.19 4.42 16.83
CA GLN A 152 2.40 3.36 16.21
C GLN A 152 0.90 3.51 16.41
N MET A 153 0.47 3.78 17.64
CA MET A 153 -0.96 3.94 17.91
C MET A 153 -1.54 5.17 17.22
N GLN A 154 -0.78 6.27 17.13
CA GLN A 154 -1.24 7.47 16.43
C GLN A 154 -1.33 7.25 14.92
N LEU A 155 -0.33 6.63 14.31
CA LEU A 155 -0.34 6.37 12.87
C LEU A 155 -1.47 5.38 12.49
N LEU A 156 -1.70 4.34 13.29
CA LEU A 156 -2.81 3.42 13.08
C LEU A 156 -4.16 4.15 13.15
N LYS A 157 -4.33 5.08 14.10
CA LYS A 157 -5.53 5.93 14.20
C LYS A 157 -5.72 6.78 12.95
N TYR A 158 -4.70 7.50 12.48
CA TYR A 158 -4.80 8.34 11.28
C TYR A 158 -5.06 7.52 10.02
N MET A 159 -4.40 6.37 9.88
CA MET A 159 -4.59 5.44 8.78
C MET A 159 -6.03 4.89 8.75
N TYR A 160 -6.58 4.51 9.90
CA TYR A 160 -7.98 4.09 10.02
C TYR A 160 -8.94 5.21 9.59
N ILE A 161 -8.73 6.43 10.09
CA ILE A 161 -9.55 7.59 9.70
C ILE A 161 -9.46 7.84 8.19
N PHE A 162 -8.25 7.83 7.64
CA PHE A 162 -8.01 8.05 6.21
C PHE A 162 -8.72 6.99 5.34
N ILE A 163 -8.60 5.71 5.68
CA ILE A 163 -9.16 4.63 4.86
C ILE A 163 -10.69 4.57 4.94
N PHE A 164 -11.27 4.75 6.12
CA PHE A 164 -12.72 4.57 6.31
C PHE A 164 -13.52 5.87 6.14
N PHE A 165 -12.92 7.02 6.48
CA PHE A 165 -13.61 8.32 6.51
C PHE A 165 -13.00 9.37 5.58
N GLY A 166 -11.80 9.16 5.02
CA GLY A 166 -11.13 10.11 4.13
C GLY A 166 -11.65 10.16 2.69
N SER A 167 -12.71 9.42 2.38
CA SER A 167 -13.34 9.34 1.05
C SER A 167 -14.64 10.15 0.98
N VAL A 168 -14.68 11.34 1.58
CA VAL A 168 -15.77 12.32 1.44
C VAL A 168 -15.38 13.36 0.40
#